data_AF-A0A504YNS1-F1
#
_entry.id   AF-A0A504YNS1-F1
#
_cell.length_a   1.000
_cell.length_b   1.000
_cell.length_c   1.000
_cell.angle_alpha   90.00
_cell.angle_beta   90.00
_cell.angle_gamma   90.00
#
_symmetry.space_group_name_H-M   'P 1'
#
loop_
_entity.id
_entity.type
_entity.pdbx_description
1 polymer ?
#
loop_
_entity_poly.entity_id
_entity_poly.type
_entity_poly.pdbx_seq_one_letter_code
_entity_poly.pdbx_strand_id
1 'polypeptide(L)'
;MRFPYLSVSALFTSAVQMSSDPLNHVILVTGGSGLVGQGIRLALENPEYNLRRENEHWVFASSKDVNLTDAKATQQYFEQIRPTHVIHLAAKVGGLFANMSGNLEFFVKRNQPLVVWGSGAPLRQFIYSVDLGRLIVWALREYSDISPIILSVPEDQEISIRQAAELVALAMGCTQLTVSFLAHNCDCFLIVLLFSLLSGFHFDTSKADGQFRKTANAAKLRSLYPNFIFTPFEKAIQHTCDWFSENYASARK
;
A
#
# COMPACT_ATOMS: atom_id res chain seq x y z
N MET A 1 -70.50 16.96 12.49
CA MET A 1 -71.15 16.41 11.27
C MET A 1 -70.25 16.65 10.07
N ARG A 2 -70.16 15.65 9.19
CA ARG A 2 -69.17 15.43 8.12
C ARG A 2 -69.05 16.58 7.10
N PHE A 3 -67.82 16.86 6.65
CA PHE A 3 -67.50 17.25 5.28
C PHE A 3 -66.19 16.57 4.81
N PRO A 4 -66.03 16.31 3.49
CA PRO A 4 -65.39 15.10 2.96
C PRO A 4 -63.90 15.24 2.65
N TYR A 5 -63.24 14.09 2.54
CA TYR A 5 -61.87 13.91 2.07
C TYR A 5 -61.65 14.51 0.67
N LEU A 6 -60.77 15.51 0.58
CA LEU A 6 -60.05 15.82 -0.66
C LEU A 6 -58.81 14.91 -0.72
N SER A 7 -58.79 13.97 -1.67
CA SER A 7 -57.57 13.25 -2.01
C SER A 7 -56.61 14.21 -2.71
N VAL A 8 -55.57 14.65 -2.01
CA VAL A 8 -54.43 15.35 -2.63
C VAL A 8 -53.49 14.28 -3.18
N SER A 9 -53.85 13.75 -4.35
CA SER A 9 -52.88 13.17 -5.28
C SER A 9 -52.33 14.32 -6.13
N ALA A 10 -51.02 14.32 -6.33
CA ALA A 10 -50.22 15.22 -7.16
C ALA A 10 -49.82 16.54 -6.49
N LEU A 11 -48.60 16.56 -5.95
CA LEU A 11 -47.57 17.59 -6.17
C LEU A 11 -46.32 17.24 -5.32
N PHE A 12 -45.57 16.21 -5.74
CA PHE A 12 -44.14 16.08 -5.42
C PHE A 12 -43.49 15.24 -6.52
N THR A 13 -43.38 15.85 -7.70
CA THR A 13 -42.48 15.41 -8.75
C THR A 13 -41.07 15.89 -8.37
N SER A 14 -40.07 15.02 -8.53
CA SER A 14 -38.62 15.27 -8.47
C SER A 14 -37.95 15.36 -7.09
N ALA A 15 -37.80 14.21 -6.42
CA ALA A 15 -36.63 13.95 -5.58
C ALA A 15 -36.35 12.44 -5.51
N VAL A 16 -35.36 12.02 -6.32
CA VAL A 16 -34.50 10.85 -6.08
C VAL A 16 -35.22 9.49 -5.93
N GLN A 17 -35.71 8.96 -7.04
CA GLN A 17 -35.65 7.51 -7.25
C GLN A 17 -34.18 7.14 -7.54
N MET A 18 -33.35 7.04 -6.49
CA MET A 18 -32.21 6.12 -6.58
C MET A 18 -32.80 4.73 -6.42
N SER A 19 -33.05 4.07 -7.54
CA SER A 19 -33.32 2.63 -7.54
C SER A 19 -32.18 1.95 -6.78
N SER A 20 -32.46 1.36 -5.64
CA SER A 20 -31.56 0.42 -4.98
C SER A 20 -31.54 -0.85 -5.84
N ASP A 21 -30.82 -0.79 -6.95
CA ASP A 21 -30.49 -1.97 -7.71
C ASP A 21 -29.66 -2.89 -6.80
N PRO A 22 -30.11 -4.12 -6.48
CA PRO A 22 -29.38 -5.05 -5.62
C PRO A 22 -27.99 -5.41 -6.18
N LEU A 23 -27.69 -5.04 -7.43
CA LEU A 23 -26.40 -5.23 -8.09
C LEU A 23 -25.41 -4.08 -7.87
N ASN A 24 -25.84 -2.91 -7.36
CA ASN A 24 -24.95 -1.76 -7.14
C ASN A 24 -24.32 -1.79 -5.75
N HIS A 25 -23.00 -1.93 -5.71
CA HIS A 25 -22.23 -1.99 -4.47
C HIS A 25 -21.62 -0.64 -4.14
N VAL A 26 -21.97 -0.07 -2.99
CA VAL A 26 -21.24 1.05 -2.40
C VAL A 26 -20.18 0.50 -1.45
N ILE A 27 -18.90 0.73 -1.77
CA ILE A 27 -17.75 0.20 -1.03
C ILE A 27 -17.06 1.37 -0.33
N LEU A 28 -17.19 1.42 0.99
CA LEU A 28 -16.56 2.45 1.82
C LEU A 28 -15.18 1.97 2.30
N VAL A 29 -14.14 2.72 1.96
CA VAL A 29 -12.77 2.50 2.41
C VAL A 29 -12.40 3.55 3.45
N THR A 30 -12.34 3.19 4.73
CA THR A 30 -11.84 4.10 5.77
C THR A 30 -10.32 4.15 5.74
N GLY A 31 -9.72 5.29 6.10
CA GLY A 31 -8.26 5.46 5.97
C GLY A 31 -7.81 5.49 4.50
N GLY A 32 -8.72 5.83 3.59
CA GLY A 32 -8.54 5.80 2.14
C GLY A 32 -7.49 6.78 1.60
N SER A 33 -7.05 7.74 2.41
CA SER A 33 -5.94 8.63 2.07
C SER A 33 -4.57 8.04 2.43
N GLY A 34 -4.49 7.03 3.30
CA GLY A 34 -3.25 6.37 3.74
C GLY A 34 -2.63 5.44 2.68
N LEU A 35 -1.45 4.88 2.98
CA LEU A 35 -0.67 4.06 2.05
C LEU A 35 -1.49 2.92 1.42
N VAL A 36 -2.17 2.12 2.24
CA VAL A 36 -2.96 0.98 1.76
C VAL A 36 -4.19 1.46 0.97
N GLY A 37 -4.86 2.51 1.42
CA GLY A 37 -6.00 3.10 0.71
C GLY A 37 -5.62 3.65 -0.67
N GLN A 38 -4.47 4.31 -0.78
CA GLN A 38 -3.89 4.73 -2.06
C GLN A 38 -3.50 3.52 -2.93
N GLY A 39 -2.93 2.46 -2.33
CA GLY A 39 -2.60 1.22 -3.03
C GLY A 39 -3.82 0.56 -3.68
N ILE A 40 -4.97 0.51 -2.99
CA ILE A 40 -6.24 0.05 -3.56
C ILE A 40 -6.67 0.94 -4.73
N ARG A 41 -6.60 2.27 -4.57
CA ARG A 41 -6.99 3.20 -5.63
C ARG A 41 -6.14 3.02 -6.88
N LEU A 42 -4.81 2.98 -6.72
CA LEU A 42 -3.88 2.76 -7.83
C LEU A 42 -4.08 1.39 -8.48
N ALA A 43 -4.37 0.35 -7.71
CA ALA A 43 -4.69 -0.97 -8.26
C ALA A 43 -5.98 -0.97 -9.09
N LEU A 44 -7.01 -0.26 -8.63
CA LEU A 44 -8.27 -0.09 -9.36
C LEU A 44 -8.08 0.73 -10.64
N GLU A 45 -7.29 1.80 -10.59
CA GLU A 45 -7.07 2.71 -11.72
C GLU A 45 -6.11 2.16 -12.78
N ASN A 46 -5.28 1.17 -12.44
CA ASN A 46 -4.35 0.57 -13.38
C ASN A 46 -5.11 -0.37 -14.37
N PRO A 47 -5.10 -0.06 -15.68
CA PRO A 47 -5.83 -0.84 -16.68
C PRO A 47 -5.30 -2.26 -16.88
N GLU A 48 -4.02 -2.53 -16.56
CA GLU A 48 -3.42 -3.86 -16.69
C GLU A 48 -4.04 -4.88 -15.73
N TYR A 49 -4.55 -4.42 -14.58
CA TYR A 49 -5.19 -5.30 -13.60
C TYR A 49 -6.68 -5.50 -13.86
N ASN A 50 -7.30 -4.65 -14.68
CA ASN A 50 -8.71 -4.70 -15.04
C ASN A 50 -9.65 -4.93 -13.84
N LEU A 51 -9.44 -4.17 -12.76
CA LEU A 51 -10.17 -4.38 -11.50
C LEU A 51 -11.47 -3.57 -11.38
N ARG A 52 -11.67 -2.49 -12.14
CA ARG A 52 -12.88 -1.66 -12.05
C ARG A 52 -14.09 -2.39 -12.59
N ARG A 53 -15.20 -2.29 -11.86
CA ARG A 53 -16.52 -2.79 -12.28
C ARG A 53 -17.50 -1.63 -12.25
N GLU A 54 -18.39 -1.56 -13.24
CA GLU A 54 -19.37 -0.45 -13.37
C GLU A 54 -20.39 -0.43 -12.22
N ASN A 55 -20.72 -1.61 -11.69
CA ASN A 55 -21.66 -1.78 -10.60
C ASN A 55 -21.03 -1.54 -9.20
N GLU A 56 -19.81 -0.99 -9.13
CA GLU A 56 -19.12 -0.71 -7.88
C GLU A 56 -18.80 0.79 -7.73
N HIS A 57 -19.38 1.42 -6.71
CA HIS A 57 -19.09 2.78 -6.32
C HIS A 57 -18.17 2.82 -5.10
N TRP A 58 -16.92 3.24 -5.32
CA TRP A 58 -15.87 3.27 -4.31
C TRP A 58 -15.77 4.63 -3.62
N VAL A 59 -15.89 4.66 -2.29
CA VAL A 59 -15.79 5.87 -1.46
C VAL A 59 -14.56 5.77 -0.56
N PHE A 60 -13.59 6.65 -0.73
CA PHE A 60 -12.35 6.64 0.06
C PHE A 60 -12.37 7.75 1.12
N ALA A 61 -12.73 7.40 2.35
CA ALA A 61 -12.85 8.35 3.46
C ALA A 61 -11.52 8.58 4.19
N SER A 62 -11.29 9.82 4.59
CA SER A 62 -10.18 10.29 5.40
C SER A 62 -10.67 10.95 6.70
N SER A 63 -9.74 11.33 7.57
CA SER A 63 -10.07 12.08 8.80
C SER A 63 -10.63 13.48 8.54
N LYS A 64 -10.52 14.00 7.30
CA LYS A 64 -11.17 15.25 6.88
C LYS A 64 -12.65 15.07 6.58
N ASP A 65 -13.06 13.85 6.22
CA ASP A 65 -14.43 13.51 5.85
C ASP A 65 -15.24 13.11 7.09
N VAL A 66 -14.64 12.29 7.97
CA VAL A 66 -15.29 11.82 9.20
C VAL A 66 -14.25 11.51 10.29
N ASN A 67 -14.52 11.97 11.51
CA ASN A 67 -13.77 11.51 12.68
C ASN A 67 -14.38 10.21 13.22
N LEU A 68 -13.72 9.08 12.94
CA LEU A 68 -14.20 7.76 13.32
C LEU A 68 -14.13 7.47 14.83
N THR A 69 -13.52 8.35 15.64
CA THR A 69 -13.59 8.24 17.10
C THR A 69 -14.87 8.85 17.68
N ASP A 70 -15.63 9.61 16.88
CA ASP A 70 -16.93 10.16 17.25
C ASP A 70 -18.03 9.25 16.69
N ALA A 71 -18.76 8.59 17.58
CA ALA A 71 -19.82 7.65 17.23
C ALA A 71 -20.97 8.32 16.47
N LYS A 72 -21.35 9.55 16.83
CA LYS A 72 -22.46 10.27 16.19
C LYS A 72 -22.08 10.71 14.79
N ALA A 73 -20.87 11.27 14.63
CA ALA A 73 -20.36 11.65 13.31
C ALA A 73 -20.22 10.41 12.40
N THR A 74 -19.74 9.29 12.95
CA THR A 74 -19.61 8.03 12.22
C THR A 74 -20.98 7.51 11.77
N GLN A 75 -21.98 7.49 12.65
CA GLN A 75 -23.32 7.05 12.31
C GLN A 75 -23.93 7.91 11.19
N GLN A 76 -23.85 9.23 11.30
CA GLN A 76 -24.35 10.16 10.29
C GLN A 76 -23.66 9.94 8.94
N TYR A 77 -22.36 9.68 8.95
CA TYR A 77 -21.60 9.39 7.74
C TYR A 77 -22.03 8.07 7.08
N PHE A 78 -22.30 7.02 7.86
CA PHE A 78 -22.85 5.76 7.36
C PHE A 78 -24.26 5.91 6.80
N GLU A 79 -25.12 6.72 7.44
CA GLU A 79 -26.46 7.04 6.96
C GLU A 79 -26.42 7.83 5.64
N GLN A 80 -25.42 8.70 5.45
CA GLN A 80 -25.20 9.43 4.20
C GLN A 80 -24.70 8.52 3.07
N ILE A 81 -23.67 7.72 3.33
CA ILE A 81 -23.00 6.90 2.31
C ILE A 81 -23.80 5.62 1.99
N ARG A 82 -24.52 5.08 2.97
CA ARG A 82 -25.24 3.79 2.90
C ARG A 82 -24.38 2.68 2.27
N PRO A 83 -23.18 2.40 2.83
CA PRO A 83 -22.28 1.42 2.25
C PRO A 83 -22.87 0.01 2.32
N THR A 84 -22.70 -0.74 1.23
CA THR A 84 -22.96 -2.19 1.19
C THR A 84 -21.80 -3.00 1.72
N HIS A 85 -20.58 -2.45 1.59
CA HIS A 85 -19.34 -3.08 2.01
C HIS A 85 -18.43 -2.04 2.66
N VAL A 86 -17.63 -2.47 3.62
CA VAL A 86 -16.65 -1.61 4.30
C VAL A 86 -15.28 -2.30 4.31
N ILE A 87 -14.27 -1.60 3.78
CA ILE A 87 -12.87 -1.93 3.98
C ILE A 87 -12.34 -0.96 5.04
N HIS A 88 -12.09 -1.47 6.24
CA HIS A 88 -11.67 -0.64 7.37
C HIS A 88 -10.14 -0.58 7.49
N LEU A 89 -9.50 0.48 6.97
CA LEU A 89 -8.04 0.67 7.05
C LEU A 89 -7.65 1.82 8.00
N ALA A 90 -8.62 2.57 8.50
CA ALA A 90 -8.35 3.65 9.46
C ALA A 90 -7.78 3.07 10.76
N ALA A 91 -6.56 3.48 11.09
CA ALA A 91 -5.92 3.10 12.33
C ALA A 91 -5.09 4.27 12.86
N LYS A 92 -5.02 4.41 14.19
CA LYS A 92 -4.04 5.29 14.82
C LYS A 92 -2.70 4.57 14.85
N VAL A 93 -1.90 4.79 13.83
CA VAL A 93 -0.51 4.31 13.79
C VAL A 93 0.38 5.36 14.45
N GLY A 94 1.21 4.95 15.41
CA GLY A 94 2.35 5.78 15.83
C GLY A 94 3.21 5.98 14.60
N GLY A 95 3.28 7.20 14.08
CA GLY A 95 3.90 7.45 12.78
C GLY A 95 5.35 6.97 12.77
N LEU A 96 5.81 6.46 11.62
CA LEU A 96 7.24 6.34 11.33
C LEU A 96 7.99 7.67 11.60
N PHE A 97 7.27 8.79 11.47
CA PHE A 97 7.71 10.16 11.75
C PHE A 97 8.20 10.42 13.18
N ALA A 98 7.73 9.68 14.18
CA ALA A 98 8.28 9.78 15.53
C ALA A 98 9.74 9.28 15.62
N ASN A 99 10.18 8.49 14.62
CA ASN A 99 11.52 7.93 14.48
C ASN A 99 12.28 8.44 13.23
N MET A 100 11.68 9.30 12.40
CA MET A 100 12.20 9.69 11.08
C MET A 100 12.51 11.17 10.89
N SER A 101 12.35 12.01 11.90
CA SER A 101 12.72 13.43 11.87
C SER A 101 14.24 13.59 11.77
N GLY A 102 14.74 13.50 10.53
CA GLY A 102 16.16 13.62 10.16
C GLY A 102 16.50 12.80 8.93
N ASN A 103 16.04 11.55 8.85
CA ASN A 103 16.56 10.53 7.90
C ASN A 103 16.15 10.71 6.43
N LEU A 104 15.08 11.45 6.14
CA LEU A 104 14.63 11.68 4.76
C LEU A 104 15.37 12.81 4.04
N GLU A 105 15.90 13.80 4.78
CA GLU A 105 16.68 14.90 4.16
C GLU A 105 17.98 14.39 3.52
N PHE A 106 18.48 13.22 3.95
CA PHE A 106 19.69 12.58 3.42
C PHE A 106 19.60 12.26 1.93
N PHE A 107 18.44 11.76 1.46
CA PHE A 107 18.27 11.36 0.07
C PHE A 107 18.24 12.56 -0.90
N VAL A 108 17.91 13.76 -0.40
CA VAL A 108 17.75 14.96 -1.22
C VAL A 108 18.91 15.95 -1.06
N LYS A 109 19.51 16.06 0.14
CA LYS A 109 20.69 16.89 0.40
C LYS A 109 21.95 16.02 0.41
N ARG A 110 22.62 15.96 -0.76
CA ARG A 110 23.78 15.11 -1.11
C ARG A 110 25.06 15.27 -0.26
N ASN A 111 25.03 15.09 1.07
CA ASN A 111 26.28 15.15 1.84
C ASN A 111 26.31 14.49 3.23
N GLN A 112 25.36 13.61 3.55
CA GLN A 112 25.42 12.83 4.80
C GLN A 112 25.26 11.32 4.51
N PRO A 113 25.98 10.45 5.23
CA PRO A 113 25.89 9.01 5.02
C PRO A 113 24.54 8.47 5.50
N LEU A 114 23.87 7.69 4.67
CA LEU A 114 22.71 6.88 5.03
C LEU A 114 23.14 5.82 6.05
N VAL A 115 22.62 5.96 7.28
CA VAL A 115 22.89 5.05 8.40
C VAL A 115 21.75 4.06 8.54
N VAL A 116 22.02 2.78 8.36
CA VAL A 116 21.06 1.71 8.65
C VAL A 116 21.40 1.11 10.00
N TRP A 117 20.45 1.09 10.94
CA TRP A 117 20.69 0.52 12.26
C TRP A 117 20.68 -1.02 12.21
N GLY A 118 21.66 -1.62 12.88
CA GLY A 118 21.87 -3.07 12.92
C GLY A 118 22.78 -3.57 11.80
N SER A 119 22.99 -4.88 11.76
CA SER A 119 23.81 -5.56 10.74
C SER A 119 23.14 -5.61 9.37
N GLY A 120 21.82 -5.40 9.33
CA GLY A 120 20.98 -5.57 8.13
C GLY A 120 20.68 -7.04 7.79
N ALA A 121 21.17 -8.01 8.58
CA ALA A 121 20.95 -9.44 8.37
C ALA A 121 19.49 -9.93 8.58
N PRO A 122 18.67 -9.33 9.47
CA PRO A 122 17.29 -9.79 9.65
C PRO A 122 16.48 -9.77 8.35
N LEU A 123 15.66 -10.80 8.14
CA LEU A 123 14.80 -10.97 6.97
C LEU A 123 13.38 -10.50 7.25
N ARG A 124 12.75 -9.86 6.26
CA ARG A 124 11.37 -9.39 6.34
C ARG A 124 10.62 -9.69 5.05
N GLN A 125 9.31 -9.87 5.19
CA GLN A 125 8.38 -9.89 4.08
C GLN A 125 7.93 -8.46 3.80
N PHE A 126 8.24 -7.97 2.60
CA PHE A 126 7.77 -6.69 2.10
C PHE A 126 6.71 -6.94 1.03
N ILE A 127 5.62 -6.20 1.07
CA ILE A 127 4.56 -6.27 0.06
C ILE A 127 4.35 -4.88 -0.55
N TYR A 128 4.35 -4.83 -1.88
CA TYR A 128 4.08 -3.60 -2.61
C TYR A 128 2.63 -3.15 -2.39
N SER A 129 2.42 -1.86 -2.13
CA SER A 129 1.10 -1.33 -1.75
C SER A 129 0.02 -1.57 -2.81
N VAL A 130 0.41 -1.54 -4.10
CA VAL A 130 -0.50 -1.82 -5.21
C VAL A 130 -0.87 -3.31 -5.25
N ASP A 131 0.08 -4.22 -4.99
CA ASP A 131 -0.21 -5.66 -4.90
C ASP A 131 -1.10 -5.98 -3.71
N LEU A 132 -0.84 -5.36 -2.56
CA LEU A 132 -1.74 -5.46 -1.41
C LEU A 132 -3.13 -4.93 -1.77
N GLY A 133 -3.23 -3.83 -2.53
CA GLY A 133 -4.49 -3.32 -3.05
C GLY A 133 -5.23 -4.34 -3.92
N ARG A 134 -4.54 -4.98 -4.87
CA ARG A 134 -5.11 -6.06 -5.71
C ARG A 134 -5.62 -7.23 -4.87
N LEU A 135 -4.86 -7.64 -3.85
CA LEU A 135 -5.25 -8.71 -2.95
C LEU A 135 -6.44 -8.35 -2.05
N ILE A 136 -6.54 -7.10 -1.57
CA ILE A 136 -7.70 -6.63 -0.81
C ILE A 136 -8.96 -6.61 -1.68
N VAL A 137 -8.86 -6.15 -2.92
CA VAL A 137 -9.98 -6.18 -3.88
C VAL A 137 -10.42 -7.62 -4.16
N TRP A 138 -9.47 -8.54 -4.35
CA TRP A 138 -9.78 -9.96 -4.48
C TRP A 138 -10.47 -10.52 -3.22
N ALA A 139 -9.93 -10.23 -2.04
CA ALA A 139 -10.50 -10.71 -0.78
C ALA A 139 -11.93 -10.18 -0.58
N LEU A 140 -12.19 -8.90 -0.90
CA LEU A 140 -13.54 -8.33 -0.84
C LEU A 140 -14.56 -9.12 -1.66
N ARG A 141 -14.15 -9.66 -2.81
CA ARG A 141 -15.03 -10.26 -3.82
C ARG A 141 -15.16 -11.77 -3.68
N GLU A 142 -14.06 -12.44 -3.37
CA GLU A 142 -13.94 -13.89 -3.48
C GLU A 142 -13.75 -14.59 -2.13
N TYR A 143 -13.35 -13.85 -1.08
CA TYR A 143 -13.06 -14.44 0.23
C TYR A 143 -14.27 -14.37 1.17
N SER A 144 -14.92 -15.51 1.39
CA SER A 144 -16.15 -15.63 2.18
C SER A 144 -15.96 -16.23 3.58
N ASP A 145 -14.74 -16.65 3.92
CA ASP A 145 -14.42 -17.24 5.23
C ASP A 145 -14.25 -16.14 6.29
N ILE A 146 -14.84 -16.34 7.46
CA ILE A 146 -14.78 -15.41 8.60
C ILE A 146 -13.40 -15.35 9.25
N SER A 147 -12.57 -16.38 9.05
CA SER A 147 -11.25 -16.43 9.65
C SER A 147 -10.30 -15.45 8.94
N PRO A 148 -9.33 -14.86 9.65
CA PRO A 148 -8.39 -13.94 9.02
C PRO A 148 -7.58 -14.60 7.91
N ILE A 149 -7.27 -13.83 6.87
CA ILE A 149 -6.32 -14.21 5.81
C ILE A 149 -5.12 -13.27 5.86
N ILE A 150 -3.92 -13.85 5.81
CA ILE A 150 -2.66 -13.10 5.77
C ILE A 150 -2.34 -12.78 4.31
N LEU A 151 -2.22 -11.48 4.00
CA LEU A 151 -1.84 -10.98 2.69
C LEU A 151 -0.36 -10.62 2.70
N SER A 152 0.51 -11.60 2.47
CA SER A 152 1.96 -11.42 2.43
C SER A 152 2.58 -12.16 1.25
N VAL A 153 3.79 -11.76 0.88
CA VAL A 153 4.64 -12.54 -0.01
C VAL A 153 4.98 -13.90 0.63
N PRO A 154 5.27 -14.94 -0.17
CA PRO A 154 5.74 -16.23 0.36
C PRO A 154 7.11 -16.12 1.05
N GLU A 155 7.48 -17.12 1.85
CA GLU A 155 8.73 -17.13 2.64
C GLU A 155 9.99 -17.12 1.75
N ASP A 156 9.94 -17.73 0.57
CA ASP A 156 11.04 -17.74 -0.40
C ASP A 156 11.29 -16.38 -1.07
N GLN A 157 10.44 -15.39 -0.81
CA GLN A 157 10.59 -14.00 -1.25
C GLN A 157 10.93 -13.04 -0.09
N GLU A 158 11.35 -13.56 1.07
CA GLU A 158 11.89 -12.72 2.13
C GLU A 158 13.17 -12.00 1.69
N ILE A 159 13.27 -10.72 2.03
CA ILE A 159 14.43 -9.88 1.72
C ILE A 159 15.07 -9.39 3.02
N SER A 160 16.40 -9.37 3.06
CA SER A 160 17.13 -8.80 4.21
C SER A 160 16.99 -7.28 4.27
N ILE A 161 17.06 -6.70 5.47
CA ILE A 161 17.09 -5.24 5.63
C ILE A 161 18.25 -4.63 4.82
N ARG A 162 19.38 -5.33 4.75
CA ARG A 162 20.53 -4.92 3.94
C ARG A 162 20.17 -4.78 2.47
N GLN A 163 19.65 -5.85 1.85
CA GLN A 163 19.26 -5.84 0.44
C GLN A 163 18.20 -4.77 0.16
N ALA A 164 17.21 -4.61 1.04
CA ALA A 164 16.19 -3.58 0.88
C ALA A 164 16.79 -2.16 0.90
N ALA A 165 17.70 -1.89 1.84
CA ALA A 165 18.33 -0.58 1.96
C ALA A 165 19.31 -0.30 0.79
N GLU A 166 20.03 -1.31 0.31
CA GLU A 166 20.89 -1.21 -0.88
C GLU A 166 20.07 -0.89 -2.15
N LEU A 167 18.93 -1.56 -2.35
CA LEU A 167 18.04 -1.29 -3.48
C LEU A 167 17.44 0.12 -3.44
N VAL A 168 17.04 0.60 -2.26
CA VAL A 168 16.57 1.99 -2.10
C VAL A 168 17.71 2.97 -2.40
N ALA A 169 18.92 2.74 -1.89
CA ALA A 169 20.08 3.58 -2.15
C ALA A 169 20.44 3.62 -3.65
N LEU A 170 20.30 2.49 -4.36
CA LEU A 170 20.48 2.42 -5.80
C LEU A 170 19.40 3.21 -6.56
N ALA A 171 18.11 2.96 -6.25
CA ALA A 171 16.99 3.60 -6.93
C ALA A 171 16.95 5.12 -6.72
N MET A 172 17.41 5.62 -5.56
CA MET A 172 17.52 7.05 -5.27
C MET A 172 18.79 7.70 -5.84
N GLY A 173 19.63 6.94 -6.55
CA GLY A 173 20.88 7.44 -7.13
C GLY A 173 21.96 7.80 -6.10
N CYS A 174 21.89 7.24 -4.89
CA CYS A 174 22.90 7.42 -3.84
C CYS A 174 24.17 6.59 -4.07
N THR A 175 24.12 5.65 -5.02
CA THR A 175 25.28 4.88 -5.46
C THR A 175 25.44 5.06 -6.98
N GLN A 176 26.65 5.40 -7.44
CA GLN A 176 27.00 5.23 -8.84
C GLN A 176 27.51 3.81 -9.01
N LEU A 177 26.75 2.98 -9.70
CA LEU A 177 27.22 1.69 -10.17
C LEU A 177 28.10 1.94 -11.40
N THR A 178 29.42 1.96 -11.21
CA THR A 178 30.34 1.83 -12.35
C THR A 178 30.38 0.36 -12.72
N VAL A 179 29.58 -0.05 -13.71
CA VAL A 179 29.69 -1.39 -14.31
C VAL A 179 30.87 -1.38 -15.28
N SER A 180 32.06 -1.72 -14.80
CA SER A 180 33.19 -2.04 -15.68
C SER A 180 32.99 -3.46 -16.21
N PHE A 181 32.53 -3.60 -17.46
CA PHE A 181 32.56 -4.89 -18.15
C PHE A 181 34.02 -5.27 -18.44
N LEU A 182 34.63 -6.10 -17.60
CA LEU A 182 35.86 -6.82 -17.97
C LEU A 182 35.47 -8.07 -18.74
N ALA A 183 35.17 -7.90 -20.03
CA ALA A 183 34.97 -9.02 -20.94
C ALA A 183 36.34 -9.64 -21.26
N HIS A 184 36.69 -10.77 -20.63
CA HIS A 184 37.75 -11.66 -21.09
C HIS A 184 37.21 -13.10 -21.17
N ASN A 185 36.81 -13.49 -22.38
CA ASN A 185 36.77 -14.84 -22.95
C ASN A 185 36.74 -16.05 -21.99
N CYS A 186 35.62 -16.28 -21.30
CA CYS A 186 35.22 -17.60 -20.81
C CYS A 186 33.71 -17.59 -20.52
N ASP A 187 32.99 -18.62 -20.99
CA ASP A 187 31.54 -18.82 -20.80
C ASP A 187 31.16 -19.06 -19.33
N CYS A 188 31.22 -18.02 -18.50
CA CYS A 188 30.63 -17.95 -17.17
C CYS A 188 30.34 -16.47 -16.88
N PHE A 189 29.06 -16.07 -16.89
CA PHE A 189 28.63 -14.74 -16.46
C PHE A 189 28.81 -14.61 -14.93
N LEU A 190 30.06 -14.50 -14.47
CA LEU A 190 30.36 -14.09 -13.10
C LEU A 190 30.35 -12.56 -13.07
N ILE A 191 29.19 -11.99 -12.76
CA ILE A 191 29.06 -10.57 -12.46
C ILE A 191 29.82 -10.34 -11.13
N VAL A 192 31.10 -10.01 -11.22
CA VAL A 192 31.84 -9.43 -10.10
C VAL A 192 31.41 -7.97 -10.04
N LEU A 193 30.37 -7.70 -9.25
CA LEU A 193 29.89 -6.34 -8.97
C LEU A 193 30.98 -5.63 -8.16
N LEU A 194 31.89 -4.93 -8.84
CA LEU A 194 32.87 -4.08 -8.19
C LEU A 194 32.12 -2.86 -7.63
N PHE A 195 31.68 -2.95 -6.37
CA PHE A 195 31.13 -1.83 -5.63
C PHE A 195 32.22 -0.76 -5.44
N SER A 196 32.35 0.14 -6.40
CA SER A 196 33.12 1.35 -6.18
C SER A 196 32.33 2.21 -5.21
N LEU A 197 32.75 2.17 -3.94
CA LEU A 197 32.25 3.01 -2.85
C LEU A 197 32.34 4.48 -3.25
N LEU A 198 31.20 5.08 -3.60
CA LEU A 198 30.97 6.49 -3.29
C LEU A 198 30.28 6.53 -1.94
N SER A 199 31.14 6.56 -0.92
CA SER A 199 30.92 6.99 0.46
C SER A 199 29.57 7.66 0.71
N GLY A 200 28.62 6.88 1.22
CA GLY A 200 27.29 7.39 1.59
C GLY A 200 26.37 6.38 2.29
N PHE A 201 26.83 5.17 2.63
CA PHE A 201 25.97 4.11 3.17
C PHE A 201 26.73 3.27 4.21
N HIS A 202 26.23 3.17 5.44
CA HIS A 202 26.83 2.32 6.47
C HIS A 202 25.81 1.65 7.39
N PHE A 203 26.17 0.46 7.87
CA PHE A 203 25.41 -0.28 8.87
C PHE A 203 25.99 0.00 10.25
N ASP A 204 25.18 0.57 11.14
CA ASP A 204 25.55 0.81 12.54
C ASP A 204 25.26 -0.43 13.39
N THR A 205 26.27 -1.30 13.49
CA THR A 205 26.21 -2.52 14.31
C THR A 205 26.33 -2.26 15.82
N SER A 206 26.50 -1.00 16.26
CA SER A 206 26.35 -0.66 17.68
C SER A 206 24.89 -0.78 18.13
N LYS A 207 23.94 -0.72 17.19
CA LYS A 207 22.53 -0.99 17.43
C LYS A 207 22.26 -2.47 17.29
N ALA A 208 21.53 -3.02 18.26
CA ALA A 208 21.14 -4.42 18.22
C ALA A 208 20.22 -4.71 17.03
N ASP A 209 20.40 -5.87 16.41
CA ASP A 209 19.46 -6.38 15.44
C ASP A 209 18.11 -6.66 16.11
N GLY A 210 17.04 -6.42 15.35
CA GLY A 210 15.74 -6.98 15.71
C GLY A 210 15.73 -8.50 15.54
N GLN A 211 14.63 -9.14 15.93
CA GLN A 211 14.41 -10.57 15.69
C GLN A 211 14.74 -10.95 14.24
N PHE A 212 15.51 -12.02 14.05
CA PHE A 212 16.06 -12.42 12.76
C PHE A 212 14.97 -12.63 11.70
N ARG A 213 13.94 -13.42 12.01
CA ARG A 213 12.75 -13.62 11.17
C ARG A 213 11.47 -13.38 11.94
N LYS A 214 10.46 -12.86 11.25
CA LYS A 214 9.06 -12.74 11.70
C LYS A 214 8.13 -13.14 10.55
N THR A 215 8.36 -14.33 10.03
CA THR A 215 7.71 -14.84 8.82
C THR A 215 6.21 -15.02 9.07
N ALA A 216 5.39 -14.42 8.22
CA ALA A 216 3.97 -14.64 8.19
C ALA A 216 3.61 -15.78 7.23
N ASN A 217 2.62 -16.58 7.61
CA ASN A 217 2.23 -17.76 6.84
C ASN A 217 1.25 -17.38 5.71
N ALA A 218 1.76 -17.32 4.49
CA ALA A 218 0.98 -17.03 3.27
C ALA A 218 0.29 -18.28 2.65
N ALA A 219 0.37 -19.47 3.28
CA ALA A 219 -0.13 -20.71 2.68
C ALA A 219 -1.62 -20.66 2.36
N LYS A 220 -2.43 -20.04 3.23
CA LYS A 220 -3.87 -19.88 2.98
C LYS A 220 -4.15 -19.04 1.72
N LEU A 221 -3.44 -17.91 1.58
CA LEU A 221 -3.53 -17.08 0.36
C LEU A 221 -3.11 -17.89 -0.87
N ARG A 222 -1.98 -18.60 -0.80
CA ARG A 222 -1.48 -19.39 -1.94
C ARG A 222 -2.42 -20.52 -2.34
N SER A 223 -3.11 -21.14 -1.38
CA SER A 223 -4.11 -22.17 -1.67
C SER A 223 -5.33 -21.61 -2.38
N LEU A 224 -5.77 -20.40 -2.03
CA LEU A 224 -7.00 -19.79 -2.56
C LEU A 224 -6.74 -18.98 -3.84
N TYR A 225 -5.53 -18.45 -4.01
CA TYR A 225 -5.14 -17.63 -5.16
C TYR A 225 -3.72 -17.97 -5.65
N PRO A 226 -3.49 -19.19 -6.16
CA PRO A 226 -2.14 -19.67 -6.52
C PRO A 226 -1.48 -18.88 -7.65
N ASN A 227 -2.30 -18.36 -8.58
CA ASN A 227 -1.83 -17.66 -9.78
C ASN A 227 -1.56 -16.17 -9.55
N PHE A 228 -1.66 -15.66 -8.31
CA PHE A 228 -1.31 -14.28 -8.04
C PHE A 228 0.20 -14.04 -8.19
N ILE A 229 0.55 -13.19 -9.16
CA ILE A 229 1.91 -12.76 -9.44
C ILE A 229 2.17 -11.44 -8.71
N PHE A 230 3.08 -11.49 -7.74
CA PHE A 230 3.60 -10.32 -7.06
C PHE A 230 4.55 -9.55 -7.97
N THR A 231 4.54 -8.23 -7.83
CA THR A 231 5.51 -7.34 -8.47
C THR A 231 6.90 -7.67 -7.93
N PRO A 232 7.92 -7.88 -8.80
CA PRO A 232 9.29 -8.09 -8.35
C PRO A 232 9.74 -6.96 -7.42
N PHE A 233 10.45 -7.31 -6.35
CA PHE A 233 10.76 -6.38 -5.27
C PHE A 233 11.57 -5.16 -5.76
N GLU A 234 12.51 -5.38 -6.67
CA GLU A 234 13.34 -4.34 -7.29
C GLU A 234 12.48 -3.34 -8.07
N LYS A 235 11.50 -3.84 -8.83
CA LYS A 235 10.57 -3.00 -9.59
C LYS A 235 9.67 -2.19 -8.65
N ALA A 236 9.18 -2.80 -7.58
CA ALA A 236 8.38 -2.12 -6.56
C ALA A 236 9.15 -0.99 -5.85
N ILE A 237 10.43 -1.23 -5.52
CA ILE A 237 11.32 -0.20 -4.96
C ILE A 237 11.53 0.93 -5.96
N GLN A 238 11.87 0.62 -7.21
CA GLN A 238 12.08 1.64 -8.24
C GLN A 238 10.86 2.55 -8.40
N HIS A 239 9.67 1.96 -8.60
CA HIS A 239 8.43 2.73 -8.70
C HIS A 239 8.16 3.61 -7.47
N THR A 240 8.48 3.11 -6.28
CA THR A 240 8.27 3.85 -5.03
C THR A 240 9.23 5.02 -4.91
N CYS A 241 10.50 4.83 -5.29
CA CYS A 241 11.53 5.87 -5.30
C CYS A 241 11.27 6.94 -6.36
N ASP A 242 10.82 6.54 -7.56
CA ASP A 242 10.40 7.46 -8.62
C ASP A 242 9.25 8.34 -8.15
N TRP A 243 8.18 7.70 -7.65
CA TRP A 243 7.03 8.42 -7.09
C TRP A 243 7.44 9.37 -5.97
N PHE A 244 8.30 8.93 -5.04
CA PHE A 244 8.78 9.77 -3.93
C PHE A 244 9.58 10.98 -4.43
N SER A 245 10.43 10.79 -5.44
CA SER A 245 11.24 11.86 -6.03
C SER A 245 10.37 12.90 -6.72
N GLU A 246 9.38 12.46 -7.49
CA GLU A 246 8.42 13.32 -8.20
C GLU A 246 7.47 14.06 -7.24
N ASN A 247 7.14 13.44 -6.10
CA ASN A 247 6.15 13.95 -5.15
C ASN A 247 6.77 14.43 -3.83
N TYR A 248 8.08 14.68 -3.79
CA TYR A 248 8.81 14.98 -2.55
C TYR A 248 8.23 16.17 -1.76
N ALA A 249 7.68 17.17 -2.46
CA ALA A 249 7.08 18.35 -1.84
C ALA A 249 5.80 18.04 -1.05
N SER A 250 5.02 17.05 -1.48
CA SER A 250 3.71 16.68 -0.92
C SER A 250 3.73 15.35 -0.15
N ALA A 251 4.81 14.57 -0.27
CA ALA A 251 5.01 13.34 0.48
C ALA A 251 5.02 13.60 1.99
N ARG A 252 4.43 12.67 2.76
CA ARG A 252 4.47 12.73 4.23
C ARG A 252 5.87 12.36 4.69
N LYS A 253 6.51 13.25 5.46
CA LYS A 253 7.90 13.15 5.92
C LYS A 253 8.03 13.52 7.39
#